data_AF-A0A2M7NG73-F1
#
_entry.id   AF-A0A2M7NG73-F1
#
_cell.length_a   1.000
_cell.length_b   1.000
_cell.length_c   1.000
_cell.angle_alpha   90.00
_cell.angle_beta   90.00
_cell.angle_gamma   90.00
#
_symmetry.space_group_name_H-M   'P 1'
#
loop_
_entity.id
_entity.type
_entity.pdbx_description
1 polymer ?
#
loop_
_entity_poly.entity_id
_entity_poly.type
_entity_poly.pdbx_seq_one_letter_code
_entity_poly.pdbx_strand_id
1 'polypeptide(L)'
;MEDTNFDFDNESEYIIIPNPIYDVVFRYLMEDIESAKIVISTLINEKIISLKPQPLTHSEKNKFEEHQNTQLESYDQDLITDPSTQDDIRLFHLDFKAIIELENGEEELVMIELQKASEPNDIFRFKRYISRNFQQKQEKEITDPLTHSIKTFYKPIRLIPIFILNFRIENEINDLLIKINRTKEGVFKGKNLTKHNEFIDNLSYDMYVVQLPNLKQISEEDYQENDYKKNLYALLKLFDQKSKIKNNEHRLRVLRRFFPEFMKRVIRRLQAAILILPI
;
A
#
# COMPACT_ATOMS: atom_id res chain seq x y z
N MET A 1 -0.04 -2.23 36.77
CA MET A 1 -1.29 -1.97 36.05
C MET A 1 -1.49 -0.48 36.08
N GLU A 2 -0.99 0.22 35.08
CA GLU A 2 -1.31 1.63 34.85
C GLU A 2 -2.19 1.65 33.60
N ASP A 3 -3.42 2.13 33.78
CA ASP A 3 -4.39 2.36 32.71
C ASP A 3 -3.84 3.43 31.76
N THR A 4 -3.21 3.02 30.67
CA THR A 4 -2.90 3.91 29.56
C THR A 4 -4.17 4.12 28.73
N ASN A 5 -5.00 5.08 29.15
CA ASN A 5 -6.01 5.67 28.30
C ASN A 5 -5.29 6.33 27.10
N PHE A 6 -5.31 5.67 25.94
CA PHE A 6 -4.73 6.19 24.70
C PHE A 6 -5.68 7.24 24.11
N ASP A 7 -5.67 8.42 24.71
CA ASP A 7 -6.48 9.53 24.27
C ASP A 7 -5.77 10.29 23.15
N PHE A 8 -6.41 10.34 21.98
CA PHE A 8 -5.97 11.20 20.88
C PHE A 8 -6.17 12.67 21.25
N ASP A 9 -6.92 13.02 22.29
CA ASP A 9 -7.13 14.42 22.72
C ASP A 9 -6.17 14.84 23.86
N ASN A 10 -5.18 13.98 24.18
CA ASN A 10 -4.10 14.32 25.12
C ASN A 10 -3.17 15.40 24.54
N GLU A 11 -2.89 16.47 25.30
CA GLU A 11 -2.07 17.63 24.89
C GLU A 11 -0.57 17.32 24.72
N SER A 12 -0.16 16.07 24.87
CA SER A 12 1.23 15.64 24.65
C SER A 12 1.73 16.02 23.25
N GLU A 13 2.90 16.66 23.20
CA GLU A 13 3.61 16.98 21.94
C GLU A 13 3.92 15.72 21.12
N TYR A 14 4.01 14.55 21.78
CA TYR A 14 4.39 13.29 21.18
C TYR A 14 3.28 12.24 21.23
N ILE A 15 3.27 11.38 20.23
CA ILE A 15 2.41 10.20 20.12
C ILE A 15 3.30 8.97 20.04
N ILE A 16 2.95 7.91 20.76
CA ILE A 16 3.60 6.60 20.65
C ILE A 16 2.74 5.72 19.76
N ILE A 17 3.35 5.17 18.71
CA ILE A 17 2.73 4.20 17.80
C ILE A 17 3.62 2.96 17.67
N PRO A 18 3.06 1.77 17.41
CA PRO A 18 3.85 0.64 16.95
C PRO A 18 4.46 0.97 15.58
N ASN A 19 5.65 0.47 15.31
CA ASN A 19 6.40 0.79 14.10
C ASN A 19 5.81 0.05 12.88
N PRO A 20 5.19 0.75 11.91
CA PRO A 20 4.54 0.13 10.76
C PRO A 20 5.55 -0.41 9.73
N ILE A 21 6.86 -0.32 9.97
CA ILE A 21 7.83 -1.05 9.17
C ILE A 21 7.69 -2.57 9.34
N TYR A 22 7.16 -3.03 10.49
CA TYR A 22 6.92 -4.45 10.74
C TYR A 22 5.61 -4.91 10.10
N ASP A 23 5.65 -6.06 9.43
CA ASP A 23 4.54 -6.60 8.64
C ASP A 23 3.25 -6.77 9.43
N VAL A 24 3.34 -7.28 10.66
CA VAL A 24 2.18 -7.50 11.53
C VAL A 24 1.47 -6.18 11.86
N VAL A 25 2.26 -5.14 12.18
CA VAL A 25 1.74 -3.81 12.50
C VAL A 25 1.09 -3.17 11.27
N PHE A 26 1.76 -3.25 10.12
CA PHE A 26 1.23 -2.67 8.89
C PHE A 26 -0.01 -3.40 8.38
N ARG A 27 -0.03 -4.74 8.45
CA ARG A 27 -1.22 -5.54 8.15
C ARG A 27 -2.39 -5.14 9.02
N TYR A 28 -2.18 -5.07 10.34
CA TYR A 28 -3.21 -4.64 11.29
C TYR A 28 -3.76 -3.24 10.97
N LEU A 29 -2.91 -2.30 10.55
CA LEU A 29 -3.34 -0.98 10.07
C LEU A 29 -4.24 -1.10 8.84
N MET A 30 -3.83 -1.90 7.86
CA MET A 30 -4.50 -2.01 6.56
C MET A 30 -5.76 -2.87 6.57
N GLU A 31 -5.97 -3.71 7.60
CA GLU A 31 -7.23 -4.44 7.83
C GLU A 31 -8.41 -3.51 8.17
N ASP A 32 -8.14 -2.34 8.75
CA ASP A 32 -9.17 -1.32 8.92
C ASP A 32 -9.38 -0.56 7.61
N ILE A 33 -10.44 -0.89 6.87
CA ILE A 33 -10.70 -0.40 5.50
C ILE A 33 -10.67 1.12 5.39
N GLU A 34 -11.19 1.83 6.37
CA GLU A 34 -11.20 3.30 6.37
C GLU A 34 -9.79 3.88 6.61
N SER A 35 -8.96 3.25 7.46
CA SER A 35 -7.53 3.59 7.55
C SER A 35 -6.77 3.25 6.27
N ALA A 36 -7.03 2.08 5.67
CA ALA A 36 -6.42 1.67 4.41
C ALA A 36 -6.76 2.63 3.27
N LYS A 37 -8.02 3.09 3.18
CA LYS A 37 -8.42 4.15 2.23
C LYS A 37 -7.60 5.41 2.42
N ILE A 38 -7.41 5.89 3.65
CA ILE A 38 -6.60 7.09 3.93
C ILE A 38 -5.15 6.88 3.45
N VAL A 39 -4.54 5.74 3.79
CA VAL A 39 -3.16 5.41 3.40
C VAL A 39 -3.03 5.37 1.88
N ILE A 40 -3.87 4.60 1.20
CA ILE A 40 -3.76 4.37 -0.24
C ILE A 40 -4.11 5.63 -1.03
N SER A 41 -5.20 6.33 -0.71
CA SER A 41 -5.59 7.57 -1.40
C SER A 41 -4.51 8.65 -1.28
N THR A 42 -3.87 8.75 -0.11
CA THR A 42 -2.74 9.68 0.11
C THR A 42 -1.50 9.26 -0.66
N LEU A 43 -1.25 7.96 -0.89
CA LEU A 43 -0.11 7.51 -1.69
C LEU A 43 -0.32 7.80 -3.18
N ILE A 44 -1.51 7.50 -3.72
CA ILE A 44 -1.78 7.60 -5.16
C ILE A 44 -2.32 8.97 -5.61
N ASN A 45 -2.68 9.84 -4.66
CA ASN A 45 -3.34 11.13 -4.92
C ASN A 45 -4.68 11.03 -5.66
N GLU A 46 -5.44 9.96 -5.43
CA GLU A 46 -6.75 9.74 -6.05
C GLU A 46 -7.79 9.50 -4.97
N LYS A 47 -9.01 9.97 -5.21
CA LYS A 47 -10.13 9.71 -4.30
C LYS A 47 -10.59 8.28 -4.45
N ILE A 48 -10.61 7.54 -3.34
CA ILE A 48 -11.10 6.16 -3.30
C ILE A 48 -12.56 6.15 -2.83
N ILE A 49 -13.48 5.82 -3.73
CA ILE A 49 -14.91 5.70 -3.46
C ILE A 49 -15.20 4.42 -2.68
N SER A 50 -14.63 3.30 -3.13
CA SER A 50 -14.74 2.01 -2.44
C SER A 50 -13.41 1.29 -2.42
N LEU A 51 -13.16 0.54 -1.35
CA LEU A 51 -11.96 -0.27 -1.18
C LEU A 51 -12.38 -1.61 -0.57
N LYS A 52 -11.96 -2.71 -1.18
CA LYS A 52 -12.20 -4.07 -0.69
C LYS A 52 -10.88 -4.84 -0.68
N PRO A 53 -10.48 -5.45 0.44
CA PRO A 53 -9.31 -6.30 0.46
C PRO A 53 -9.61 -7.52 -0.42
N GLN A 54 -8.64 -7.91 -1.23
CA GLN A 54 -8.73 -9.14 -1.99
C GLN A 54 -7.90 -10.20 -1.27
N PRO A 55 -8.51 -11.31 -0.80
CA PRO A 55 -7.73 -12.43 -0.31
C PRO A 55 -6.84 -12.94 -1.44
N LEU A 56 -5.64 -13.37 -1.08
CA LEU A 56 -4.70 -14.05 -1.96
C LEU A 56 -5.42 -15.14 -2.78
N THR A 57 -5.08 -15.22 -4.06
CA THR A 57 -5.77 -16.01 -5.08
C THR A 57 -5.92 -17.50 -4.72
N HIS A 58 -6.96 -18.13 -5.29
CA HIS A 58 -7.44 -19.52 -5.16
C HIS A 58 -6.41 -20.68 -5.05
N SER A 59 -5.14 -20.47 -5.39
CA SER A 59 -4.06 -21.45 -5.18
C SER A 59 -3.81 -21.80 -3.71
N GLU A 60 -4.30 -20.99 -2.77
CA GLU A 60 -4.20 -21.27 -1.33
C GLU A 60 -5.45 -21.97 -0.78
N LYS A 61 -6.64 -21.77 -1.38
CA LYS A 61 -7.86 -22.49 -0.95
C LYS A 61 -7.69 -24.01 -0.99
N ASN A 62 -6.95 -24.53 -1.97
CA ASN A 62 -6.67 -25.97 -2.04
C ASN A 62 -5.70 -26.47 -0.94
N LYS A 63 -4.94 -25.58 -0.28
CA LYS A 63 -4.12 -25.94 0.89
C LYS A 63 -4.90 -25.79 2.20
N PHE A 64 -5.87 -24.87 2.26
CA PHE A 64 -6.76 -24.65 3.41
C PHE A 64 -7.68 -25.85 3.70
N GLU A 65 -8.07 -26.63 2.69
CA GLU A 65 -8.92 -27.81 2.90
C GLU A 65 -8.15 -29.04 3.44
N GLU A 66 -6.83 -29.09 3.29
CA GLU A 66 -6.01 -30.24 3.76
C GLU A 66 -5.46 -30.09 5.20
N HIS A 67 -5.46 -28.88 5.79
CA HIS A 67 -4.81 -28.61 7.09
C HIS A 67 -5.80 -28.18 8.20
N GLN A 68 -6.95 -28.85 8.32
CA GLN A 68 -7.97 -28.50 9.33
C GLN A 68 -7.64 -28.88 10.80
N ASN A 69 -6.43 -29.30 11.16
CA ASN A 69 -6.14 -29.62 12.56
C ASN A 69 -4.74 -29.16 12.98
N THR A 70 -4.56 -27.85 13.15
CA THR A 70 -3.64 -27.30 14.17
C THR A 70 -4.00 -25.84 14.42
N GLN A 71 -4.38 -25.55 15.67
CA GLN A 71 -4.65 -24.21 16.15
C GLN A 71 -3.35 -23.40 16.18
N LEU A 72 -3.20 -22.53 15.19
CA LEU A 72 -2.48 -21.24 15.16
C LEU A 72 -2.51 -20.83 13.69
N GLU A 73 -3.41 -19.89 13.37
CA GLU A 73 -3.59 -19.32 12.04
C GLU A 73 -2.23 -18.85 11.47
N SER A 74 -1.64 -19.67 10.60
CA SER A 74 -0.41 -19.32 9.88
C SER A 74 -0.79 -18.30 8.82
N TYR A 75 -0.60 -17.03 9.13
CA TYR A 75 -0.75 -15.90 8.21
C TYR A 75 0.04 -16.17 6.92
N ASP A 76 -0.68 -16.36 5.81
CA ASP A 76 -0.12 -16.57 4.48
C ASP A 76 0.80 -15.42 4.10
N GLN A 77 2.09 -15.72 4.14
CA GLN A 77 3.19 -14.91 3.66
C GLN A 77 3.75 -15.72 2.50
N ASP A 78 3.70 -15.18 1.27
CA ASP A 78 4.22 -15.89 0.11
C ASP A 78 5.69 -16.24 0.36
N LEU A 79 5.97 -17.52 0.61
CA LEU A 79 7.31 -18.08 0.67
C LEU A 79 7.77 -18.30 -0.77
N ILE A 80 8.61 -17.39 -1.22
CA ILE A 80 9.25 -17.47 -2.53
C ILE A 80 10.66 -17.98 -2.31
N THR A 81 10.93 -19.21 -2.76
CA THR A 81 12.30 -19.74 -2.80
C THR A 81 13.11 -18.96 -3.85
N ASP A 82 14.25 -18.40 -3.42
CA ASP A 82 15.20 -17.76 -4.32
C ASP A 82 15.85 -18.82 -5.23
N PRO A 83 15.75 -18.72 -6.56
CA PRO A 83 16.39 -19.69 -7.46
C PRO A 83 17.93 -19.68 -7.39
N SER A 84 18.54 -18.60 -6.91
CA SER A 84 19.99 -18.41 -6.77
C SER A 84 20.53 -18.83 -5.41
N THR A 85 19.78 -18.61 -4.31
CA THR A 85 20.24 -18.98 -2.95
C THR A 85 19.54 -20.20 -2.37
N GLN A 86 18.43 -20.65 -2.96
CA GLN A 86 17.54 -21.71 -2.45
C GLN A 86 16.92 -21.42 -1.07
N ASP A 87 17.03 -20.20 -0.56
CA ASP A 87 16.38 -19.81 0.68
C ASP A 87 14.92 -19.42 0.44
N ASP A 88 14.05 -19.68 1.41
CA ASP A 88 12.68 -19.17 1.40
C ASP A 88 12.65 -17.72 1.87
N ILE A 89 12.20 -16.81 1.00
CA ILE A 89 11.98 -15.40 1.35
C ILE A 89 10.51 -15.12 1.51
N ARG A 90 10.21 -14.42 2.61
CA ARG A 90 8.89 -13.90 2.95
C ARG A 90 8.63 -12.59 2.22
N LEU A 91 7.69 -12.57 1.28
CA LEU A 91 7.23 -11.35 0.63
C LEU A 91 6.03 -10.77 1.39
N PHE A 92 6.11 -9.51 1.81
CA PHE A 92 4.93 -8.79 2.29
C PHE A 92 4.20 -8.15 1.11
N HIS A 93 2.96 -8.56 0.88
CA HIS A 93 2.08 -7.91 -0.06
C HIS A 93 0.63 -7.88 0.47
N LEU A 94 -0.15 -6.90 0.00
CA LEU A 94 -1.59 -6.76 0.26
C LEU A 94 -2.27 -6.32 -1.02
N ASP A 95 -3.40 -6.96 -1.33
CA ASP A 95 -4.17 -6.68 -2.55
C ASP A 95 -5.51 -6.04 -2.21
N PHE A 96 -5.91 -5.06 -3.02
CA PHE A 96 -7.19 -4.39 -2.89
C PHE A 96 -7.84 -4.18 -4.24
N LYS A 97 -9.15 -4.39 -4.29
CA LYS A 97 -10.00 -3.91 -5.38
C LYS A 97 -10.58 -2.56 -4.97
N ALA A 98 -10.35 -1.54 -5.78
CA ALA A 98 -10.80 -0.18 -5.49
C ALA A 98 -11.64 0.41 -6.64
N ILE A 99 -12.59 1.27 -6.28
CA ILE A 99 -13.22 2.20 -7.22
C ILE A 99 -12.63 3.57 -6.91
N ILE A 100 -11.96 4.17 -7.89
CA ILE A 100 -11.40 5.52 -7.78
C ILE A 100 -12.22 6.50 -8.62
N GLU A 101 -12.26 7.76 -8.20
CA GLU A 101 -12.82 8.87 -8.98
C GLU A 101 -11.67 9.62 -9.63
N LEU A 102 -11.66 9.70 -10.96
CA LEU A 102 -10.68 10.42 -11.76
C LEU A 102 -10.97 11.93 -11.77
N GLU A 103 -10.01 12.74 -12.20
CA GLU A 103 -10.16 14.21 -12.30
C GLU A 103 -11.36 14.67 -13.16
N ASN A 104 -11.77 13.86 -14.14
CA ASN A 104 -12.93 14.14 -15.00
C ASN A 104 -14.28 13.71 -14.37
N GLY A 105 -14.26 13.17 -13.15
CA GLY A 105 -15.42 12.65 -12.43
C GLY A 105 -15.84 11.23 -12.83
N GLU A 106 -15.11 10.57 -13.73
CA GLU A 106 -15.38 9.17 -14.07
C GLU A 106 -14.89 8.23 -12.97
N GLU A 107 -15.67 7.16 -12.73
CA GLU A 107 -15.27 6.10 -11.82
C GLU A 107 -14.53 4.99 -12.56
N GLU A 108 -13.38 4.58 -12.03
CA GLU A 108 -12.58 3.50 -12.57
C GLU A 108 -12.38 2.38 -11.54
N LEU A 109 -12.59 1.14 -11.99
CA LEU A 109 -12.28 -0.04 -11.19
C LEU A 109 -10.79 -0.38 -11.37
N VAL A 110 -10.05 -0.38 -10.26
CA VAL A 110 -8.61 -0.65 -10.24
C VAL A 110 -8.27 -1.74 -9.23
N MET A 111 -7.14 -2.40 -9.47
CA MET A 111 -6.48 -3.29 -8.53
C MET A 111 -5.28 -2.54 -7.93
N ILE A 112 -5.14 -2.56 -6.62
CA ILE A 112 -4.02 -1.93 -5.92
C ILE A 112 -3.25 -3.03 -5.21
N GLU A 113 -1.95 -3.07 -5.45
CA GLU A 113 -1.06 -4.07 -4.88
C GLU A 113 0.02 -3.35 -4.08
N LEU A 114 -0.03 -3.47 -2.76
CA LEU A 114 0.88 -2.79 -1.86
C LEU A 114 1.92 -3.79 -1.35
N GLN A 115 3.20 -3.48 -1.54
CA GLN A 115 4.31 -4.31 -1.12
C GLN A 115 5.30 -3.53 -0.25
N LYS A 116 5.91 -4.23 0.72
CA LYS A 116 7.02 -3.68 1.52
C LYS A 116 8.29 -4.48 1.28
N ALA A 117 9.40 -3.76 1.19
CA ALA A 117 10.71 -4.35 0.94
C ALA A 117 11.75 -3.78 1.90
N SER A 118 12.64 -4.63 2.40
CA SER A 118 13.78 -4.18 3.20
C SER A 118 15.12 -4.28 2.47
N GLU A 119 15.23 -5.12 1.42
CA GLU A 119 16.49 -5.35 0.73
C GLU A 119 16.39 -5.20 -0.81
N PRO A 120 17.39 -4.62 -1.50
CA PRO A 120 17.36 -4.41 -2.96
C PRO A 120 17.31 -5.70 -3.81
N ASN A 121 17.84 -6.81 -3.29
CA ASN A 121 17.90 -8.09 -4.02
C ASN A 121 16.50 -8.72 -4.25
N ASP A 122 15.43 -8.09 -3.76
CA ASP A 122 14.03 -8.50 -3.93
C ASP A 122 13.43 -8.21 -5.33
N ILE A 123 14.12 -7.46 -6.22
CA ILE A 123 13.53 -6.96 -7.49
C ILE A 123 13.00 -8.09 -8.41
N PHE A 124 13.73 -9.18 -8.58
CA PHE A 124 13.26 -10.31 -9.42
C PHE A 124 12.02 -11.01 -8.81
N ARG A 125 11.83 -10.90 -7.49
CA ARG A 125 10.71 -11.48 -6.74
C ARG A 125 9.44 -10.67 -6.95
N PHE A 126 9.55 -9.34 -6.89
CA PHE A 126 8.47 -8.40 -7.22
C PHE A 126 7.94 -8.59 -8.65
N LYS A 127 8.85 -8.72 -9.62
CA LYS A 127 8.48 -8.90 -11.03
C LYS A 127 7.73 -10.22 -11.27
N ARG A 128 8.16 -11.31 -10.62
CA ARG A 128 7.54 -12.65 -10.74
C ARG A 128 6.13 -12.67 -10.16
N TYR A 129 5.93 -12.03 -9.00
CA TYR A 129 4.63 -11.94 -8.35
C TYR A 129 3.64 -11.10 -9.16
N ILE A 130 4.04 -9.89 -9.55
CA ILE A 130 3.22 -8.98 -10.38
C ILE A 130 2.76 -9.68 -11.66
N SER A 131 3.68 -10.38 -12.33
CA SER A 131 3.38 -11.09 -13.58
C SER A 131 2.39 -12.26 -13.40
N ARG A 132 2.41 -12.95 -12.26
CA ARG A 132 1.47 -14.04 -11.93
C ARG A 132 0.08 -13.48 -11.58
N ASN A 133 0.03 -12.35 -10.86
CA ASN A 133 -1.22 -11.67 -10.51
C ASN A 133 -1.94 -11.06 -11.71
N PHE A 134 -1.20 -10.51 -12.69
CA PHE A 134 -1.75 -10.00 -13.95
C PHE A 134 -2.60 -11.04 -14.71
N GLN A 135 -2.29 -12.32 -14.57
CA GLN A 135 -3.01 -13.41 -15.26
C GLN A 135 -4.30 -13.83 -14.53
N GLN A 136 -4.41 -13.63 -13.22
CA GLN A 136 -5.46 -14.25 -12.40
C GLN A 136 -6.62 -13.31 -12.03
N LYS A 137 -6.47 -11.98 -12.18
CA LYS A 137 -7.42 -10.98 -11.66
C LYS A 137 -8.10 -10.18 -12.78
N GLN A 138 -9.07 -10.77 -13.47
CA GLN A 138 -9.75 -10.14 -14.63
C GLN A 138 -11.28 -10.10 -14.52
N GLU A 139 -11.85 -10.41 -13.35
CA GLU A 139 -13.30 -10.57 -13.21
C GLU A 139 -14.00 -9.29 -12.66
N LYS A 140 -14.97 -8.78 -13.44
CA LYS A 140 -15.91 -7.74 -13.02
C LYS A 140 -17.31 -8.35 -12.93
N GLU A 141 -17.89 -8.32 -11.74
CA GLU A 141 -19.30 -8.61 -11.53
C GLU A 141 -20.10 -7.33 -11.76
N ILE A 142 -21.08 -7.38 -12.66
CA ILE A 142 -22.04 -6.30 -12.88
C ILE A 142 -23.42 -6.85 -12.59
N THR A 143 -24.16 -6.19 -11.72
CA THR A 143 -25.57 -6.47 -11.50
C THR A 143 -26.38 -5.83 -12.62
N ASP A 144 -27.09 -6.65 -13.38
CA ASP A 144 -28.00 -6.20 -14.43
C ASP A 144 -29.15 -5.41 -13.78
N PRO A 145 -29.33 -4.11 -14.10
CA PRO A 145 -30.25 -3.23 -13.38
C PRO A 145 -31.73 -3.59 -13.58
N LEU A 146 -32.06 -4.39 -14.59
CA LEU A 146 -33.43 -4.82 -14.87
C LEU A 146 -33.72 -6.19 -14.24
N THR A 147 -32.75 -7.11 -14.29
CA THR A 147 -32.96 -8.50 -13.86
C THR A 147 -32.40 -8.82 -12.49
N HIS A 148 -31.62 -7.90 -11.89
CA HIS A 148 -30.83 -8.11 -10.67
C HIS A 148 -29.88 -9.32 -10.76
N SER A 149 -29.66 -9.86 -11.96
CA SER A 149 -28.74 -10.98 -12.18
C SER A 149 -27.31 -10.47 -12.17
N ILE A 150 -26.40 -11.25 -11.56
CA ILE A 150 -24.97 -10.96 -11.59
C ILE A 150 -24.42 -11.53 -12.90
N LYS A 151 -23.91 -10.66 -13.78
CA LYS A 151 -23.15 -11.04 -14.96
C LYS A 151 -21.67 -10.81 -14.70
N THR A 152 -20.88 -11.88 -14.83
CA THR A 152 -19.42 -11.81 -14.76
C THR A 152 -18.86 -11.49 -16.14
N PHE A 153 -18.12 -10.39 -16.26
CA PHE A 153 -17.39 -10.01 -17.47
C PHE A 153 -15.89 -10.08 -17.20
N TYR A 154 -15.15 -10.65 -18.15
CA TYR A 154 -13.71 -10.56 -18.18
C TYR A 154 -13.32 -9.21 -18.78
N LYS A 155 -12.88 -8.27 -17.93
CA LYS A 155 -12.26 -7.03 -18.38
C LYS A 155 -10.90 -6.90 -17.73
N PRO A 156 -9.87 -6.48 -18.48
CA PRO A 156 -8.58 -6.18 -17.88
C PRO A 156 -8.76 -4.99 -16.90
N ILE A 157 -8.43 -5.22 -15.63
CA ILE A 157 -8.51 -4.23 -14.56
C ILE A 157 -7.14 -3.56 -14.45
N ARG A 158 -7.09 -2.23 -14.40
CA ARG A 158 -5.83 -1.51 -14.22
C ARG A 158 -5.18 -1.87 -12.89
N LEU A 159 -3.91 -2.25 -12.92
CA LEU A 159 -3.10 -2.51 -11.74
C LEU A 159 -2.32 -1.26 -11.34
N ILE A 160 -2.31 -0.95 -10.04
CA ILE A 160 -1.52 0.11 -9.43
C ILE A 160 -0.62 -0.52 -8.35
N PRO A 161 0.61 -0.93 -8.71
CA PRO A 161 1.59 -1.39 -7.73
C PRO A 161 2.12 -0.21 -6.90
N ILE A 162 2.20 -0.40 -5.59
CA ILE A 162 2.75 0.55 -4.62
C ILE A 162 3.82 -0.16 -3.81
N PHE A 163 5.06 0.31 -3.91
CA PHE A 163 6.20 -0.22 -3.17
C PHE A 163 6.59 0.72 -2.05
N ILE A 164 6.74 0.20 -0.84
CA ILE A 164 7.31 0.93 0.29
C ILE A 164 8.66 0.29 0.64
N LEU A 165 9.74 0.98 0.27
CA LEU A 165 11.11 0.49 0.40
C LEU A 165 11.79 1.09 1.63
N ASN A 166 12.42 0.23 2.44
CA ASN A 166 13.29 0.65 3.54
C ASN A 166 14.76 0.83 3.11
N PHE A 167 15.01 0.84 1.80
CA PHE A 167 16.33 1.08 1.19
C PHE A 167 16.20 2.12 0.07
N ARG A 168 17.35 2.58 -0.44
CA ARG A 168 17.41 3.47 -1.61
C ARG A 168 17.73 2.67 -2.85
N ILE A 169 17.06 3.00 -3.95
CA ILE A 169 17.44 2.55 -5.28
C ILE A 169 18.70 3.32 -5.68
N GLU A 170 19.71 2.61 -6.18
CA GLU A 170 20.96 3.21 -6.65
C GLU A 170 20.75 4.02 -7.95
N ASN A 171 21.78 4.77 -8.37
CA ASN A 171 21.82 5.52 -9.65
C ASN A 171 20.80 6.67 -9.76
N GLU A 172 20.99 7.69 -8.92
CA GLU A 172 20.41 9.05 -9.05
C GLU A 172 18.91 9.21 -8.78
N ILE A 173 18.20 8.15 -8.38
CA ILE A 173 16.80 8.27 -7.96
C ILE A 173 16.71 8.73 -6.48
N ASN A 174 16.90 10.03 -6.25
CA ASN A 174 16.89 10.63 -4.91
C ASN A 174 15.57 11.36 -4.58
N ASP A 175 14.45 10.66 -4.64
CA ASP A 175 13.13 11.19 -4.26
C ASP A 175 12.46 10.31 -3.19
N LEU A 176 11.60 10.89 -2.36
CA LEU A 176 10.84 10.18 -1.33
C LEU A 176 9.74 9.31 -1.94
N LEU A 177 9.09 9.78 -3.00
CA LEU A 177 8.08 9.04 -3.75
C LEU A 177 8.30 9.23 -5.26
N ILE A 178 8.46 8.12 -5.98
CA ILE A 178 8.58 8.11 -7.44
C ILE A 178 7.27 7.61 -8.02
N LYS A 179 6.70 8.38 -8.96
CA LYS A 179 5.55 7.98 -9.76
C LYS A 179 6.01 7.64 -11.17
N ILE A 180 5.78 6.41 -11.60
CA ILE A 180 5.98 5.98 -12.98
C ILE A 180 4.62 6.05 -13.67
N ASN A 181 4.48 7.01 -14.58
CA ASN A 181 3.26 7.25 -15.34
C ASN A 181 3.31 6.63 -16.73
N ARG A 182 2.14 6.27 -17.24
CA ARG A 182 1.96 5.87 -18.63
C ARG A 182 2.00 7.08 -19.56
N THR A 183 2.94 7.09 -20.50
CA THR A 183 2.96 8.07 -21.60
C THR A 183 2.76 7.35 -22.93
N LYS A 184 1.95 7.92 -23.83
CA LYS A 184 1.71 7.38 -25.17
C LYS A 184 2.39 8.29 -26.18
N GLU A 185 3.43 7.82 -26.85
CA GLU A 185 4.13 8.58 -27.87
C GLU A 185 4.00 7.90 -29.23
N GLY A 186 3.54 8.65 -30.23
CA GLY A 186 3.57 8.22 -31.63
C GLY A 186 4.94 8.47 -32.25
N VAL A 187 5.84 7.49 -32.16
CA VAL A 187 7.26 7.58 -32.60
C VAL A 187 7.42 8.19 -34.00
N PHE A 188 6.67 7.71 -35.00
CA PHE A 188 6.79 8.22 -36.38
C PHE A 188 6.24 9.63 -36.58
N LYS A 189 5.32 10.07 -35.71
CA LYS A 189 4.68 11.39 -35.80
C LYS A 189 5.25 12.39 -34.79
N GLY A 190 6.11 11.96 -33.86
CA GLY A 190 6.67 12.77 -32.78
C GLY A 190 5.60 13.44 -31.92
N LYS A 191 4.48 12.74 -31.64
CA LYS A 191 3.33 13.33 -30.94
C LYS A 191 2.93 12.52 -29.73
N ASN A 192 2.72 13.20 -28.61
CA ASN A 192 2.04 12.65 -27.46
C ASN A 192 0.56 12.39 -27.79
N LEU A 193 0.08 11.20 -27.43
CA LEU A 193 -1.30 10.75 -27.64
C LEU A 193 -2.04 10.81 -26.31
N THR A 194 -2.98 11.74 -26.18
CA THR A 194 -3.70 11.96 -24.91
C THR A 194 -5.06 11.28 -24.85
N LYS A 195 -5.57 10.79 -25.99
CA LYS A 195 -6.90 10.17 -26.05
C LYS A 195 -6.92 8.82 -25.34
N HIS A 196 -8.02 8.56 -24.64
CA HIS A 196 -8.33 7.25 -24.05
C HIS A 196 -8.41 6.17 -25.14
N ASN A 197 -7.88 4.99 -24.84
CA ASN A 197 -7.91 3.82 -25.68
C ASN A 197 -7.91 2.55 -24.80
N GLU A 198 -9.02 1.81 -24.79
CA GLU A 198 -9.23 0.66 -23.90
C GLU A 198 -8.14 -0.43 -24.04
N PHE A 199 -7.58 -0.63 -25.23
CA PHE A 199 -6.51 -1.63 -25.43
C PHE A 199 -5.20 -1.20 -24.75
N ILE A 200 -4.73 0.02 -25.01
CA ILE A 200 -3.49 0.52 -24.40
C ILE A 200 -3.72 0.77 -22.90
N ASP A 201 -4.86 1.35 -22.53
CA ASP A 201 -5.20 1.79 -21.17
C ASP A 201 -5.35 0.66 -20.16
N ASN A 202 -5.71 -0.53 -20.60
CA ASN A 202 -5.76 -1.66 -19.69
C ASN A 202 -4.49 -2.53 -19.66
N LEU A 203 -3.53 -2.34 -20.59
CA LEU A 203 -2.30 -3.15 -20.67
C LEU A 203 -1.07 -2.50 -20.05
N SER A 204 -1.09 -1.19 -19.84
CA SER A 204 -0.01 -0.50 -19.12
C SER A 204 -0.42 -0.22 -17.67
N TYR A 205 0.53 0.16 -16.83
CA TYR A 205 0.31 0.34 -15.39
C TYR A 205 0.96 1.65 -14.93
N ASP A 206 0.41 2.23 -13.88
CA ASP A 206 1.08 3.27 -13.10
C ASP A 206 1.69 2.61 -11.87
N MET A 207 2.87 3.04 -11.45
CA MET A 207 3.58 2.46 -10.31
C MET A 207 4.08 3.55 -9.37
N TYR A 208 3.98 3.31 -8.07
CA TYR A 208 4.41 4.20 -7.02
C TYR A 208 5.51 3.53 -6.20
N VAL A 209 6.63 4.22 -5.98
CA VAL A 209 7.77 3.69 -5.24
C VAL A 209 8.18 4.69 -4.16
N VAL A 210 7.90 4.37 -2.91
CA VAL A 210 8.33 5.12 -1.73
C VAL A 210 9.71 4.65 -1.29
N GLN A 211 10.63 5.59 -1.08
CA GLN A 211 11.95 5.33 -0.52
C GLN A 211 12.07 5.96 0.87
N LEU A 212 11.69 5.21 1.92
CA LEU A 212 11.66 5.71 3.30
C LEU A 212 12.98 6.36 3.78
N PRO A 213 14.18 5.86 3.40
CA PRO A 213 15.44 6.52 3.78
C PRO A 213 15.63 7.93 3.22
N ASN A 214 14.79 8.39 2.29
CA ASN A 214 14.80 9.75 1.77
C ASN A 214 13.97 10.71 2.62
N LEU A 215 13.14 10.22 3.55
CA LEU A 215 12.35 11.06 4.46
C LEU A 215 13.22 12.03 5.28
N LYS A 216 14.46 11.62 5.61
CA LYS A 216 15.43 12.45 6.34
C LYS A 216 16.01 13.62 5.53
N GLN A 217 15.81 13.62 4.21
CA GLN A 217 16.31 14.64 3.29
C GLN A 217 15.23 15.66 2.93
N ILE A 218 13.97 15.40 3.29
CA ILE A 218 12.87 16.30 3.02
C ILE A 218 12.83 17.39 4.08
N SER A 219 12.92 18.62 3.62
CA SER A 219 12.76 19.85 4.40
C SER A 219 11.30 20.33 4.36
N GLU A 220 10.98 21.29 5.21
CA GLU A 220 9.64 21.89 5.27
C GLU A 220 9.28 22.62 3.96
N GLU A 221 10.25 23.29 3.34
CA GLU A 221 10.09 24.01 2.07
C GLU A 221 9.68 23.07 0.92
N ASP A 222 10.08 21.81 0.95
CA ASP A 222 9.80 20.83 -0.12
C ASP A 222 8.31 20.47 -0.26
N TYR A 223 7.52 20.64 0.82
CA TYR A 223 6.13 20.16 0.87
C TYR A 223 5.09 21.18 1.35
N GLN A 224 5.44 22.25 2.08
CA GLN A 224 4.42 23.09 2.72
C GLN A 224 3.51 23.84 1.74
N GLU A 225 3.98 24.18 0.54
CA GLU A 225 3.19 24.90 -0.47
C GLU A 225 2.25 24.00 -1.28
N ASN A 226 2.24 22.69 -1.02
CA ASN A 226 1.44 21.74 -1.76
C ASN A 226 0.71 20.78 -0.80
N ASP A 227 -0.62 20.87 -0.78
CA ASP A 227 -1.46 20.09 0.14
C ASP A 227 -1.24 18.57 0.01
N TYR A 228 -1.09 18.07 -1.21
CA TYR A 228 -0.79 16.65 -1.44
C TYR A 228 0.55 16.27 -0.82
N LYS A 229 1.63 17.02 -1.09
CA LYS A 229 2.95 16.73 -0.52
C LYS A 229 2.94 16.82 1.00
N LYS A 230 2.21 17.76 1.58
CA LYS A 230 2.05 17.90 3.04
C LYS A 230 1.36 16.68 3.65
N ASN A 231 0.27 16.22 3.04
CA ASN A 231 -0.46 15.03 3.47
C ASN A 231 0.38 13.76 3.30
N LEU A 232 1.10 13.64 2.18
CA LEU A 232 2.02 12.55 1.90
C LEU A 232 3.17 12.52 2.92
N TYR A 233 3.80 13.65 3.20
CA TYR A 233 4.87 13.75 4.19
C TYR A 233 4.37 13.36 5.60
N ALA A 234 3.19 13.84 5.99
CA ALA A 234 2.52 13.45 7.24
C ALA A 234 2.27 11.94 7.32
N LEU A 235 1.79 11.32 6.24
CA LEU A 235 1.62 9.86 6.16
C LEU A 235 2.96 9.13 6.32
N LEU A 236 3.98 9.54 5.57
CA LEU A 236 5.27 8.86 5.55
C LEU A 236 6.05 9.05 6.86
N LYS A 237 5.72 10.07 7.67
CA LYS A 237 6.22 10.22 9.05
C LYS A 237 5.84 9.09 9.99
N LEU A 238 4.79 8.31 9.68
CA LEU A 238 4.48 7.09 10.41
C LEU A 238 5.60 6.04 10.34
N PHE A 239 6.47 6.12 9.34
CA PHE A 239 7.55 5.19 9.09
C PHE A 239 8.93 5.77 9.43
N ASP A 240 9.01 6.91 10.14
CA ASP A 240 10.28 7.56 10.44
C ASP A 240 11.11 6.76 11.45
N GLN A 241 12.09 6.00 10.93
CA GLN A 241 12.94 5.12 11.74
C GLN A 241 13.86 5.88 12.72
N LYS A 242 14.03 7.21 12.58
CA LYS A 242 14.72 8.02 13.61
C LYS A 242 13.88 8.21 14.88
N SER A 243 12.57 7.96 14.78
CA SER A 243 11.64 8.07 15.91
C SER A 243 11.59 6.81 16.78
N LYS A 244 12.39 5.78 16.49
CA LYS A 244 12.47 4.54 17.29
C LYS A 244 12.81 4.84 18.75
N ILE A 245 12.09 4.19 19.66
CA ILE A 245 12.38 4.27 21.09
C ILE A 245 13.59 3.36 21.40
N LYS A 246 14.64 3.91 22.03
CA LYS A 246 15.92 3.20 22.27
C LYS A 246 15.79 1.82 22.93
N ASN A 247 14.81 1.66 23.83
CA ASN A 247 14.61 0.42 24.58
C ASN A 247 13.45 -0.44 24.02
N ASN A 248 12.82 -0.01 22.92
CA ASN A 248 11.75 -0.74 22.24
C ASN A 248 11.66 -0.28 20.78
N GLU A 249 12.43 -0.92 19.89
CA GLU A 249 12.46 -0.58 18.46
C GLU A 249 11.16 -0.87 17.71
N HIS A 250 10.29 -1.68 18.31
CA HIS A 250 8.94 -1.95 17.80
C HIS A 250 7.98 -0.78 17.98
N ARG A 251 8.42 0.30 18.63
CA ARG A 251 7.63 1.51 18.85
C ARG A 251 8.35 2.76 18.37
N LEU A 252 7.58 3.69 17.84
CA LEU A 252 8.02 5.00 17.43
C LEU A 252 7.41 6.07 18.35
N ARG A 253 8.21 7.06 18.74
CA ARG A 253 7.77 8.29 19.38
C ARG A 253 7.78 9.41 18.33
N VAL A 254 6.61 9.68 17.76
CA VAL A 254 6.44 10.66 16.67
C VAL A 254 5.86 11.97 17.20
N LEU A 255 6.14 13.07 16.50
CA LEU A 255 5.65 14.40 16.87
C LEU A 255 4.21 14.61 16.37
N ARG A 256 3.30 14.96 17.29
CA ARG A 256 1.88 15.15 17.01
C ARG A 256 1.61 16.18 15.93
N ARG A 257 2.36 17.29 15.91
CA ARG A 257 2.18 18.41 14.98
C ARG A 257 2.26 18.04 13.50
N PHE A 258 2.88 16.90 13.15
CA PHE A 258 2.93 16.44 11.77
C PHE A 258 1.63 15.80 11.29
N PHE A 259 0.73 15.40 12.18
CA PHE A 259 -0.45 14.60 11.84
C PHE A 259 -1.72 15.46 11.87
N PRO A 260 -2.28 15.80 10.69
CA PRO A 260 -3.54 16.54 10.60
C PRO A 260 -4.75 15.65 10.94
N GLU A 261 -5.93 16.27 11.10
CA GLU A 261 -7.15 15.59 11.55
C GLU A 261 -7.57 14.39 10.70
N PHE A 262 -7.36 14.41 9.38
CA PHE A 262 -7.73 13.26 8.53
C PHE A 262 -6.94 11.99 8.88
N MET A 263 -5.76 12.13 9.50
CA MET A 263 -4.94 11.00 9.96
C MET A 263 -5.33 10.47 11.35
N LYS A 264 -6.28 11.12 12.05
CA LYS A 264 -6.72 10.74 13.40
C LYS A 264 -7.12 9.27 13.50
N ARG A 265 -7.81 8.75 12.48
CA ARG A 265 -8.20 7.33 12.44
C ARG A 265 -7.00 6.39 12.31
N VAL A 266 -6.08 6.68 11.39
CA VAL A 266 -4.86 5.89 11.15
C VAL A 266 -4.01 5.80 12.42
N ILE A 267 -3.80 6.93 13.10
CA ILE A 267 -3.04 6.96 14.35
C ILE A 267 -3.75 6.17 15.45
N ARG A 268 -5.06 6.38 15.65
CA ARG A 268 -5.84 5.64 16.65
C ARG A 268 -5.79 4.13 16.39
N ARG A 269 -5.88 3.72 15.13
CA ARG A 269 -5.73 2.32 14.74
C ARG A 269 -4.36 1.80 15.17
N LEU A 270 -3.28 2.50 14.82
CA LEU A 270 -1.93 2.09 15.25
C LEU A 270 -1.79 2.03 16.79
N GLN A 271 -2.30 3.02 17.52
CA GLN A 271 -2.25 3.02 18.99
C GLN A 271 -3.02 1.85 19.61
N ALA A 272 -4.17 1.47 19.04
CA ALA A 272 -4.93 0.30 19.51
C ALA A 272 -4.12 -1.01 19.39
N ALA A 273 -3.22 -1.11 18.39
CA ALA A 273 -2.37 -2.28 18.22
C ALA A 273 -1.38 -2.48 19.39
N ILE A 274 -1.03 -1.42 20.14
CA ILE A 274 -0.14 -1.49 21.31
C ILE A 274 -0.66 -2.47 22.37
N LEU A 275 -1.99 -2.60 22.48
CA LEU A 275 -2.66 -3.42 23.47
C LEU A 275 -2.84 -4.87 23.02
N ILE A 276 -2.73 -5.13 21.70
CA ILE A 276 -3.21 -6.37 21.08
C ILE A 276 -2.05 -7.18 20.49
N LEU A 277 -1.04 -6.51 19.97
CA LEU A 277 0.08 -7.18 19.32
C LEU A 277 1.19 -7.46 20.35
N PRO A 278 1.69 -8.70 20.44
CA PRO A 278 2.92 -8.99 21.16
C PRO A 278 4.08 -8.43 20.33
N ILE A 279 4.49 -7.19 20.61
CA ILE A 279 5.62 -6.51 19.97
C ILE A 279 6.69 -6.18 20.99
#